data_AF-A0A0H3U599-F1
#
_entry.id   AF-A0A0H3U599-F1
#
_cell.length_a   1.000
_cell.length_b   1.000
_cell.length_c   1.000
_cell.angle_alpha   90.00
_cell.angle_beta   90.00
_cell.angle_gamma   90.00
#
_symmetry.space_group_name_H-M   'P 1'
#
loop_
_entity.id
_entity.type
_entity.pdbx_description
1 polymer ?
#
loop_
_entity_poly.entity_id
_entity_poly.type
_entity_poly.pdbx_seq_one_letter_code
_entity_poly.pdbx_strand_id
1 'polypeptide(L)'
;TMLFPILILILFTLFVGFLGIPFNHDVDILTKWLTPSINLLHKNSNNSMDWYEFCKDAVFSVSIASFGIFIAFFLYKPLYSSFQNLDLINSFVKMGPKRIFSDKIKNAIYDWSYKRGYIDAFYETFFTVGIRKLSEFAHFFDRRIIDAIPNGVGLMSFFVAEVIKSVGGGRISSYLFFYFSYVSIFFINLLLFESLIFKFNLSLIFNLIFL
;
A
#
# COMPACT_ATOMS: atom_id res chain seq x y z
N THR A 1 19.64 30.30 23.19
CA THR A 1 20.64 29.54 23.97
C THR A 1 20.37 28.05 23.80
N MET A 2 21.25 27.28 23.13
CA MET A 2 21.02 25.85 22.86
C MET A 2 21.09 24.96 24.12
N LEU A 3 21.76 25.43 25.17
CA LEU A 3 21.91 24.70 26.45
C LEU A 3 20.60 24.57 27.24
N PHE A 4 19.76 25.62 27.20
CA PHE A 4 18.50 25.65 27.95
C PHE A 4 17.52 24.54 27.55
N PRO A 5 17.22 24.32 26.25
CA PRO A 5 16.36 23.20 25.84
C PRO A 5 16.98 21.82 26.12
N ILE A 6 18.32 21.68 26.05
CA ILE A 6 19.01 20.42 26.38
C ILE A 6 18.87 20.10 27.87
N LEU A 7 19.04 21.09 28.76
CA LEU A 7 18.88 20.90 30.21
C LEU A 7 17.43 20.53 30.57
N ILE A 8 16.46 21.19 29.95
CA ILE A 8 15.05 20.86 30.11
C ILE A 8 14.77 19.42 29.65
N LEU A 9 15.32 18.99 28.51
CA LEU A 9 15.14 17.63 28.00
C LEU A 9 15.73 16.58 28.96
N ILE A 10 16.95 16.81 29.48
CA ILE A 10 17.58 15.92 30.47
C ILE A 10 16.67 15.79 31.70
N LEU A 11 16.19 16.92 32.23
CA LEU A 11 15.30 16.93 33.38
C LEU A 11 14.04 16.10 33.14
N PHE A 12 13.38 16.28 31.99
CA PHE A 12 12.19 15.49 31.63
C PHE A 12 12.49 14.00 31.48
N THR A 13 13.57 13.62 30.79
CA THR A 13 13.92 12.20 30.60
C THR A 13 14.21 11.46 31.92
N LEU A 14 14.77 12.15 32.93
CA LEU A 14 14.98 11.57 34.26
C LEU A 14 13.66 11.25 34.98
N PHE A 15 12.63 12.08 34.85
CA PHE A 15 11.32 11.85 35.48
C PHE A 15 10.48 10.81 34.74
N VAL A 16 10.61 10.69 33.41
CA VAL A 16 9.83 9.75 32.60
C VAL A 16 10.05 8.29 33.02
N GLY A 17 11.26 7.93 33.47
CA GLY A 17 11.55 6.56 33.94
C GLY A 17 10.72 6.12 35.15
N PHE A 18 10.29 7.05 36.01
CA PHE A 18 9.48 6.74 37.18
C PHE A 18 7.97 6.62 36.87
N LEU A 19 7.51 7.23 35.78
CA LEU A 19 6.09 7.24 35.40
C LEU A 19 5.56 5.86 34.97
N GLY A 20 6.44 4.93 34.58
CA GLY A 20 6.08 3.58 34.13
C GLY A 20 6.25 2.47 35.17
N ILE A 21 6.67 2.81 36.40
CA ILE A 21 6.88 1.82 37.47
C ILE A 21 5.57 1.66 38.26
N PRO A 22 4.98 0.45 38.34
CA PRO A 22 3.77 0.23 39.11
C PRO A 22 4.07 0.24 40.61
N PHE A 23 3.98 1.42 41.24
CA PHE A 23 4.27 1.61 42.68
C PHE A 23 3.19 0.99 43.58
N ASN A 24 1.94 0.93 43.12
CA ASN A 24 0.84 0.21 43.78
C ASN A 24 -0.19 -0.19 42.72
N HIS A 25 -0.89 -1.31 42.90
CA HIS A 25 -1.85 -1.83 41.91
C HIS A 25 -2.96 -0.82 41.53
N ASP A 26 -3.22 0.17 42.39
CA ASP A 26 -4.25 1.18 42.16
C ASP A 26 -3.77 2.50 41.54
N VAL A 27 -2.48 2.86 41.67
CA VAL A 27 -1.92 4.17 41.21
C VAL A 27 -1.36 4.14 39.79
N ASP A 28 -1.60 3.07 39.06
CA ASP A 28 -1.19 2.86 37.68
C ASP A 28 -2.05 3.69 36.69
N ILE A 29 -2.12 5.00 36.92
CA ILE A 29 -2.97 5.96 36.20
C ILE A 29 -2.51 6.11 34.74
N LEU A 30 -1.19 6.09 34.49
CA LEU A 30 -0.64 6.22 33.15
C LEU A 30 -0.92 4.98 32.29
N THR A 31 -0.75 3.78 32.85
CA THR A 31 -1.05 2.51 32.18
C THR A 31 -2.55 2.35 31.94
N LYS A 32 -3.42 2.76 32.89
CA LYS A 32 -4.89 2.83 32.69
C LYS A 32 -5.29 3.85 31.62
N TRP A 33 -4.55 4.95 31.45
CA TRP A 33 -4.85 5.98 30.44
C TRP A 33 -4.36 5.60 29.04
N LEU A 34 -3.18 4.99 28.93
CA LEU A 34 -2.58 4.54 27.65
C LEU A 34 -3.16 3.21 27.15
N THR A 35 -3.70 2.39 28.05
CA THR A 35 -4.29 1.09 27.71
C THR A 35 -5.79 1.13 28.00
N PRO A 36 -6.67 1.42 27.02
CA PRO A 36 -8.10 1.29 27.25
C PRO A 36 -8.43 -0.18 27.57
N SER A 37 -9.34 -0.41 28.52
CA SER A 37 -9.76 -1.74 28.98
C SER A 37 -10.53 -2.49 27.87
N ILE A 38 -9.82 -3.01 26.88
CA ILE A 38 -10.40 -3.91 25.88
C ILE A 38 -10.42 -5.30 26.51
N ASN A 39 -11.58 -5.66 27.06
CA ASN A 39 -11.86 -7.03 27.45
C ASN A 39 -12.98 -7.57 26.56
N LEU A 40 -12.65 -8.13 25.40
CA LEU A 40 -13.67 -8.71 24.51
C LEU A 40 -13.93 -10.19 24.81
N LEU A 41 -12.99 -10.95 25.39
CA LEU A 41 -13.22 -12.39 25.66
C LEU A 41 -12.52 -13.03 26.88
N HIS A 42 -11.59 -12.37 27.59
CA HIS A 42 -10.85 -13.07 28.65
C HIS A 42 -10.71 -12.28 29.95
N LYS A 43 -11.45 -12.72 30.96
CA LYS A 43 -11.44 -12.16 32.31
C LYS A 43 -10.13 -12.53 33.02
N ASN A 44 -9.29 -11.52 33.21
CA ASN A 44 -8.44 -11.28 34.38
C ASN A 44 -7.68 -12.52 34.91
N SER A 45 -6.52 -12.83 34.32
CA SER A 45 -5.49 -13.55 35.07
C SER A 45 -4.85 -12.56 36.03
N ASN A 46 -5.09 -12.73 37.33
CA ASN A 46 -4.29 -12.09 38.37
C ASN A 46 -2.85 -12.63 38.29
N ASN A 47 -2.08 -12.22 37.27
CA ASN A 47 -0.64 -12.23 37.36
C ASN A 47 -0.30 -11.02 38.21
N SER A 48 -0.30 -11.21 39.53
CA SER A 48 0.45 -10.31 40.40
C SER A 48 1.85 -10.24 39.80
N MET A 49 2.25 -9.05 39.35
CA MET A 49 3.59 -8.80 38.83
C MET A 49 4.58 -9.35 39.85
N ASP A 50 5.19 -10.51 39.57
CA ASP A 50 6.15 -11.10 40.49
C ASP A 50 7.38 -10.22 40.46
N TRP A 51 7.48 -9.33 41.44
CA TRP A 51 8.53 -8.33 41.54
C TRP A 51 9.91 -9.00 41.48
N TYR A 52 10.01 -10.26 41.93
CA TYR A 52 11.20 -11.07 41.83
C TYR A 52 11.54 -11.47 40.38
N GLU A 53 10.56 -11.93 39.59
CA GLU A 53 10.73 -12.26 38.18
C GLU A 53 11.10 -11.01 37.36
N PHE A 54 10.39 -9.90 37.61
CA PHE A 54 10.71 -8.60 36.99
C PHE A 54 12.13 -8.14 37.31
N CYS A 55 12.56 -8.20 38.58
CA CYS A 55 13.90 -7.81 38.97
C CYS A 55 14.97 -8.71 38.31
N LYS A 56 14.72 -10.02 38.19
CA LYS A 56 15.63 -10.95 37.53
C LYS A 56 15.83 -10.59 36.05
N ASP A 57 14.75 -10.32 35.33
CA ASP A 57 14.80 -9.95 33.92
C ASP A 57 15.41 -8.56 33.72
N ALA A 58 15.09 -7.61 34.60
CA ALA A 58 15.67 -6.27 34.58
C ALA A 58 17.18 -6.31 34.80
N VAL A 59 17.68 -7.09 35.77
CA VAL A 59 19.12 -7.27 36.01
C VAL A 59 19.80 -7.87 34.80
N PHE A 60 19.19 -8.87 34.15
CA PHE A 60 19.76 -9.48 32.95
C PHE A 60 19.82 -8.51 31.77
N SER A 61 18.76 -7.74 31.53
CA SER A 61 18.69 -6.72 30.48
C SER A 61 19.71 -5.60 30.68
N VAL A 62 19.79 -5.05 31.90
CA VAL A 62 20.78 -4.02 32.27
C VAL A 62 22.19 -4.56 32.16
N SER A 63 22.41 -5.83 32.53
CA SER A 63 23.70 -6.49 32.38
C SER A 63 24.13 -6.54 30.91
N ILE A 64 23.28 -7.04 30.00
CA ILE A 64 23.59 -7.09 28.55
C ILE A 64 23.87 -5.70 27.98
N ALA A 65 23.05 -4.70 28.32
CA ALA A 65 23.26 -3.33 27.85
C ALA A 65 24.59 -2.74 28.35
N SER A 66 24.91 -2.93 29.63
CA SER A 66 26.17 -2.47 30.22
C SER A 66 27.39 -3.18 29.63
N PHE A 67 27.30 -4.50 29.37
CA PHE A 67 28.32 -5.27 28.66
C PHE A 67 28.53 -4.74 27.24
N GLY A 68 27.45 -4.40 26.52
CA GLY A 68 27.54 -3.81 25.18
C GLY A 68 28.25 -2.45 25.17
N ILE A 69 27.92 -1.57 26.12
CA ILE A 69 28.58 -0.27 26.30
C ILE A 69 30.06 -0.47 26.66
N PHE A 70 30.36 -1.41 27.55
CA PHE A 70 31.72 -1.75 27.94
C PHE A 70 32.55 -2.17 26.72
N ILE A 71 32.06 -3.12 25.92
CA ILE A 71 32.74 -3.57 24.69
C ILE A 71 32.92 -2.42 23.69
N ALA A 72 31.89 -1.58 23.48
CA ALA A 72 31.98 -0.44 22.59
C ALA A 72 33.05 0.57 23.05
N PHE A 73 33.13 0.84 24.37
CA PHE A 73 34.16 1.70 24.96
C PHE A 73 35.58 1.17 24.69
N PHE A 74 35.80 -0.15 24.79
CA PHE A 74 37.09 -0.76 24.45
C PHE A 74 37.44 -0.64 22.96
N LEU A 75 36.45 -0.73 22.06
CA LEU A 75 36.68 -0.77 20.61
C LEU A 75 36.78 0.61 19.94
N TYR A 76 36.03 1.63 20.38
CA TYR A 76 35.93 2.91 19.66
C TYR A 76 37.12 3.86 19.91
N LYS A 77 37.68 3.83 21.12
CA LYS A 77 38.97 4.42 21.51
C LYS A 77 39.14 4.24 23.03
N PRO A 78 40.14 3.48 23.53
CA PRO A 78 40.41 3.48 24.96
C PRO A 78 40.96 4.86 25.35
N LEU A 79 40.19 5.63 26.13
CA LEU A 79 40.63 6.96 26.62
C LEU A 79 41.85 6.89 27.56
N TYR A 80 42.30 5.69 27.95
CA TYR A 80 43.58 5.46 28.62
C TYR A 80 44.23 4.19 28.06
N SER A 81 45.28 4.39 27.27
CA SER A 81 46.06 3.35 26.59
C SER A 81 47.01 2.62 27.55
N SER A 82 46.47 1.93 28.56
CA SER A 82 47.26 1.02 29.41
C SER A 82 47.37 -0.38 28.79
N PHE A 83 46.37 -0.79 28.00
CA PHE A 83 46.33 -2.08 27.30
C PHE A 83 46.76 -1.97 25.83
N GLN A 84 47.80 -1.18 25.53
CA GLN A 84 48.30 -0.98 24.15
C GLN A 84 48.96 -2.23 23.54
N ASN A 85 48.89 -3.38 24.22
CA ASN A 85 49.57 -4.59 23.79
C ASN A 85 48.83 -5.88 24.20
N LEU A 86 47.50 -5.88 24.10
CA LEU A 86 46.78 -7.15 24.05
C LEU A 86 46.95 -7.71 22.63
N ASP A 87 47.85 -8.69 22.51
CA ASP A 87 48.17 -9.49 21.31
C ASP A 87 46.95 -10.21 20.67
N LEU A 88 45.72 -9.88 21.09
CA LEU A 88 44.44 -10.35 20.55
C LEU A 88 44.25 -9.94 19.09
N ILE A 89 44.75 -8.77 18.68
CA ILE A 89 44.72 -8.38 17.26
C ILE A 89 45.68 -9.27 16.46
N ASN A 90 46.87 -9.58 16.99
CA ASN A 90 47.83 -10.47 16.36
C ASN A 90 47.36 -11.93 16.32
N SER A 91 46.58 -12.40 17.31
CA SER A 91 45.99 -13.74 17.31
C SER A 91 44.88 -13.89 16.27
N PHE A 92 44.08 -12.84 16.03
CA PHE A 92 43.12 -12.79 14.93
C PHE A 92 43.79 -12.72 13.55
N VAL A 93 44.95 -12.05 13.44
CA VAL A 93 45.64 -11.80 12.17
C VAL A 93 46.41 -13.03 11.64
N LYS A 94 46.85 -13.96 12.50
CA LYS A 94 47.69 -15.12 12.10
C LYS A 94 46.94 -16.39 11.65
N MET A 95 45.61 -16.38 11.57
CA MET A 95 44.80 -17.60 11.44
C MET A 95 44.34 -17.95 10.00
N GLY A 96 45.20 -18.57 9.18
CA GLY A 96 44.90 -19.48 8.05
C GLY A 96 43.84 -19.12 6.96
N PRO A 97 43.52 -20.04 6.02
CA PRO A 97 42.58 -19.81 4.89
C PRO A 97 41.12 -19.54 5.30
N LYS A 98 40.76 -19.75 6.59
CA LYS A 98 39.49 -19.28 7.20
C LYS A 98 39.33 -17.75 7.17
N ARG A 99 40.43 -16.99 7.01
CA ARG A 99 40.43 -15.54 6.89
C ARG A 99 39.67 -15.04 5.65
N ILE A 100 39.77 -15.72 4.51
CA ILE A 100 39.13 -15.27 3.25
C ILE A 100 37.60 -15.23 3.39
N PHE A 101 37.00 -16.23 4.03
CA PHE A 101 35.55 -16.26 4.26
C PHE A 101 35.11 -15.26 5.32
N SER A 102 35.86 -15.14 6.43
CA SER A 102 35.54 -14.17 7.48
C SER A 102 35.66 -12.73 6.99
N ASP A 103 36.70 -12.42 6.21
CA ASP A 103 36.92 -11.11 5.61
C ASP A 103 35.83 -10.80 4.58
N LYS A 104 35.38 -11.78 3.79
CA LYS A 104 34.24 -11.60 2.87
C LYS A 104 32.93 -11.32 3.60
N ILE A 105 32.64 -12.04 4.70
CA ILE A 105 31.44 -11.81 5.51
C ILE A 105 31.51 -10.44 6.20
N LYS A 106 32.66 -10.07 6.77
CA LYS A 106 32.87 -8.75 7.38
C LYS A 106 32.70 -7.64 6.35
N ASN A 107 33.31 -7.78 5.17
CA ASN A 107 33.15 -6.81 4.09
C ASN A 107 31.70 -6.73 3.62
N ALA A 108 30.98 -7.85 3.50
CA ALA A 108 29.56 -7.84 3.14
C ALA A 108 28.70 -7.12 4.20
N ILE A 109 28.91 -7.40 5.49
CA ILE A 109 28.20 -6.73 6.59
C ILE A 109 28.56 -5.25 6.64
N TYR A 110 29.83 -4.91 6.43
CA TYR A 110 30.31 -3.54 6.41
C TYR A 110 29.73 -2.76 5.23
N ASP A 111 29.79 -3.30 4.02
CA ASP A 111 29.20 -2.70 2.82
C ASP A 111 27.70 -2.53 2.97
N TRP A 112 27.02 -3.53 3.54
CA TRP A 112 25.58 -3.47 3.81
C TRP A 112 25.25 -2.37 4.83
N SER A 113 25.94 -2.33 5.97
CA SER A 113 25.74 -1.31 7.01
C SER A 113 26.08 0.10 6.49
N TYR A 114 27.20 0.24 5.78
CA TYR A 114 27.67 1.51 5.21
C TYR A 114 26.68 2.09 4.21
N LYS A 115 26.09 1.24 3.35
CA LYS A 115 25.05 1.63 2.39
C LYS A 115 23.63 1.62 2.98
N ARG A 116 23.50 1.71 4.31
CA ARG A 116 22.21 1.77 5.03
C ARG A 116 21.26 0.63 4.63
N GLY A 117 21.83 -0.57 4.46
CA GLY A 117 21.10 -1.76 4.03
C GLY A 117 20.59 -1.74 2.59
N TYR A 118 21.16 -0.89 1.72
CA TYR A 118 20.72 -0.67 0.33
C TYR A 118 19.25 -0.22 0.18
N ILE A 119 18.65 0.30 1.26
CA ILE A 119 17.23 0.68 1.26
C ILE A 119 16.93 1.83 0.29
N ASP A 120 17.86 2.78 0.16
CA ASP A 120 17.72 3.93 -0.73
C ASP A 120 17.70 3.49 -2.20
N ALA A 121 18.63 2.61 -2.59
CA ALA A 121 18.71 2.05 -3.95
C ALA A 121 17.50 1.18 -4.29
N PHE A 122 17.01 0.41 -3.31
CA PHE A 122 15.76 -0.35 -3.45
C PHE A 122 14.58 0.59 -3.69
N TYR A 123 14.47 1.67 -2.90
CA TYR A 123 13.35 2.61 -3.01
C TYR A 123 13.35 3.35 -4.35
N GLU A 124 14.51 3.84 -4.78
CA GLU A 124 14.68 4.52 -6.06
C GLU A 124 14.32 3.61 -7.24
N THR A 125 14.82 2.38 -7.22
CA THR A 125 14.59 1.44 -8.33
C THR A 125 13.17 0.90 -8.37
N PHE A 126 12.63 0.50 -7.22
CA PHE A 126 11.32 -0.15 -7.16
C PHE A 126 10.18 0.86 -7.18
N PHE A 127 10.21 1.86 -6.29
CA PHE A 127 9.11 2.82 -6.17
C PHE A 127 9.27 3.95 -7.18
N THR A 128 10.39 4.66 -7.22
CA THR A 128 10.51 5.86 -8.06
C THR A 128 10.47 5.51 -9.55
N VAL A 129 11.33 4.59 -10.01
CA VAL A 129 11.34 4.16 -11.41
C VAL A 129 10.07 3.36 -11.76
N GLY A 130 9.56 2.53 -10.84
CA GLY A 130 8.32 1.78 -11.04
C GLY A 130 7.12 2.70 -11.27
N ILE A 131 6.92 3.69 -10.40
CA ILE A 131 5.84 4.67 -10.52
C ILE A 131 6.01 5.52 -11.79
N ARG A 132 7.25 5.89 -12.16
CA ARG A 132 7.49 6.63 -13.41
C ARG A 132 7.04 5.86 -14.64
N LYS A 133 7.39 4.56 -14.73
CA LYS A 133 6.95 3.70 -15.83
C LYS A 133 5.43 3.54 -15.86
N LEU A 134 4.80 3.39 -14.69
CA LEU A 134 3.33 3.33 -14.60
C LEU A 134 2.67 4.64 -15.05
N SER A 135 3.26 5.79 -14.74
CA SER A 135 2.79 7.10 -15.19
C SER A 135 2.89 7.25 -16.72
N GLU A 136 4.01 6.83 -17.31
CA GLU A 136 4.18 6.81 -18.77
C GLU A 136 3.13 5.91 -19.45
N PHE A 137 2.84 4.75 -18.85
CA PHE A 137 1.80 3.84 -19.31
C PHE A 137 0.40 4.48 -19.19
N ALA A 138 0.08 5.12 -18.07
CA ALA A 138 -1.20 5.81 -17.89
C ALA A 138 -1.38 6.94 -18.91
N HIS A 139 -0.33 7.73 -19.17
CA HIS A 139 -0.34 8.76 -20.19
C HIS A 139 -0.51 8.18 -21.61
N PHE A 140 0.10 7.03 -21.91
CA PHE A 140 -0.14 6.32 -23.17
C PHE A 140 -1.61 5.86 -23.30
N PHE A 141 -2.20 5.33 -22.22
CA PHE A 141 -3.60 4.89 -22.20
C PHE A 141 -4.55 6.05 -22.48
N ASP A 142 -4.34 7.19 -21.82
CA ASP A 142 -5.15 8.38 -22.00
C ASP A 142 -5.10 8.85 -23.46
N ARG A 143 -3.90 9.07 -23.97
CA ARG A 143 -3.69 9.64 -25.30
C ARG A 143 -4.04 8.71 -26.46
N ARG A 144 -4.02 7.38 -26.24
CA ARG A 144 -4.26 6.38 -27.30
C ARG A 144 -5.66 5.81 -27.24
N ILE A 145 -6.19 5.53 -26.06
CA ILE A 145 -7.50 4.89 -25.89
C ILE A 145 -8.56 5.94 -25.62
N ILE A 146 -8.36 6.78 -24.60
CA ILE A 146 -9.37 7.74 -24.18
C ILE A 146 -9.59 8.80 -25.27
N ASP A 147 -8.53 9.39 -25.81
CA ASP A 147 -8.62 10.36 -26.90
C ASP A 147 -9.11 9.75 -28.22
N ALA A 148 -8.86 8.45 -28.47
CA ALA A 148 -9.30 7.81 -29.71
C ALA A 148 -10.81 7.59 -29.76
N ILE A 149 -11.48 7.45 -28.62
CA ILE A 149 -12.94 7.26 -28.56
C ILE A 149 -13.69 8.47 -29.14
N PRO A 150 -13.56 9.70 -28.62
CA PRO A 150 -14.28 10.85 -29.16
C PRO A 150 -13.83 11.19 -30.59
N ASN A 151 -12.55 11.03 -30.91
CA ASN A 151 -12.05 11.22 -32.28
C ASN A 151 -12.67 10.22 -33.26
N GLY A 152 -12.76 8.94 -32.87
CA GLY A 152 -13.39 7.89 -33.67
C GLY A 152 -14.89 8.12 -33.87
N VAL A 153 -15.60 8.53 -32.81
CA VAL A 153 -17.02 8.92 -32.90
C VAL A 153 -17.21 10.11 -33.83
N GLY A 154 -16.33 11.12 -33.76
CA GLY A 154 -16.34 12.27 -34.67
C GLY A 154 -16.10 11.88 -36.13
N LEU A 155 -15.19 10.94 -36.38
CA LEU A 155 -14.93 10.42 -37.74
C LEU A 155 -16.14 9.65 -38.28
N MET A 156 -16.78 8.82 -37.45
CA MET A 156 -17.97 8.06 -37.84
C MET A 156 -19.16 8.98 -38.11
N SER A 157 -19.37 10.02 -37.31
CA SER A 157 -20.47 10.97 -37.54
C SER A 157 -20.27 11.77 -38.83
N PHE A 158 -19.02 12.12 -39.19
CA PHE A 158 -18.70 12.72 -40.48
C PHE A 158 -19.09 11.81 -41.65
N PHE A 159 -18.73 10.51 -41.60
CA PHE A 159 -19.10 9.57 -42.66
C PHE A 159 -20.62 9.38 -42.76
N VAL A 160 -21.32 9.23 -41.63
CA VAL A 160 -22.79 9.13 -41.61
C VAL A 160 -23.44 10.37 -42.22
N ALA A 161 -22.94 11.56 -41.91
CA ALA A 161 -23.43 12.79 -42.49
C ALA A 161 -23.24 12.86 -44.01
N GLU A 162 -22.07 12.43 -44.53
CA GLU A 162 -21.84 12.41 -45.97
C GLU A 162 -22.75 11.38 -46.68
N VAL A 163 -23.01 10.21 -46.06
CA VAL A 163 -23.98 9.25 -46.59
C VAL A 163 -25.38 9.87 -46.64
N ILE A 164 -25.86 10.46 -45.55
CA ILE A 164 -27.19 11.10 -45.49
C ILE A 164 -27.31 12.21 -46.56
N LYS A 165 -26.25 13.03 -46.70
CA LYS A 165 -26.19 14.09 -47.71
C LYS A 165 -26.28 13.54 -49.13
N SER A 166 -25.58 12.44 -49.42
CA SER A 166 -25.57 11.80 -50.75
C SER A 166 -26.93 11.21 -51.15
N VAL A 167 -27.76 10.81 -50.17
CA VAL A 167 -29.12 10.31 -50.40
C VAL A 167 -30.07 11.44 -50.85
N GLY A 168 -29.80 12.69 -50.45
CA GLY A 168 -30.57 13.89 -50.81
C GLY A 168 -30.32 14.38 -52.24
N GLY A 169 -30.45 13.51 -53.25
CA GLY A 169 -30.09 13.77 -54.65
C GLY A 169 -30.97 14.77 -55.43
N GLY A 170 -31.80 15.58 -54.77
CA GLY A 170 -32.54 16.71 -55.37
C GLY A 170 -33.67 16.36 -56.34
N ARG A 171 -33.92 15.08 -56.64
CA ARG A 171 -34.96 14.65 -57.59
C ARG A 171 -36.29 14.46 -56.86
N ILE A 172 -37.34 15.18 -57.27
CA ILE A 172 -38.69 15.08 -56.67
C ILE A 172 -39.21 13.62 -56.57
N SER A 173 -38.90 12.80 -57.58
CA SER A 173 -39.31 11.39 -57.63
C SER A 173 -38.66 10.53 -56.55
N SER A 174 -37.42 10.79 -56.15
CA SER A 174 -36.77 10.02 -55.08
C SER A 174 -37.39 10.31 -53.72
N TYR A 175 -37.74 11.57 -53.44
CA TYR A 175 -38.43 11.95 -52.21
C TYR A 175 -39.83 11.33 -52.10
N LEU A 176 -40.59 11.35 -53.21
CA LEU A 176 -41.90 10.68 -53.28
C LEU A 176 -41.79 9.16 -53.07
N PHE A 177 -40.78 8.51 -53.64
CA PHE A 177 -40.53 7.08 -53.43
C PHE A 177 -40.27 6.74 -51.96
N PHE A 178 -39.40 7.50 -51.27
CA PHE A 178 -39.14 7.30 -49.85
C PHE A 178 -40.40 7.53 -48.99
N TYR A 179 -41.21 8.55 -49.32
CA TYR A 179 -42.47 8.80 -48.61
C TYR A 179 -43.46 7.64 -48.75
N PHE A 180 -43.71 7.16 -49.99
CA PHE A 180 -44.60 6.02 -50.21
C PHE A 180 -44.04 4.73 -49.60
N SER A 181 -42.73 4.51 -49.64
CA SER A 181 -42.07 3.38 -48.97
C SER A 181 -42.30 3.43 -47.46
N TYR A 182 -42.12 4.59 -46.82
CA TYR A 182 -42.38 4.76 -45.39
C TYR A 182 -43.83 4.50 -45.02
N VAL A 183 -44.79 5.05 -45.77
CA VAL A 183 -46.22 4.82 -45.56
C VAL A 183 -46.58 3.34 -45.73
N SER A 184 -46.02 2.66 -46.74
CA SER A 184 -46.23 1.24 -46.97
C SER A 184 -45.69 0.39 -45.82
N ILE A 185 -44.48 0.66 -45.34
CA ILE A 185 -43.86 -0.04 -44.20
C ILE A 185 -44.70 0.18 -42.93
N PHE A 186 -45.15 1.40 -42.67
CA PHE A 186 -46.00 1.71 -41.52
C PHE A 186 -47.32 0.91 -41.58
N PHE A 187 -47.96 0.88 -42.75
CA PHE A 187 -49.22 0.16 -42.94
C PHE A 187 -49.06 -1.36 -42.78
N ILE A 188 -47.96 -1.93 -43.28
CA ILE A 188 -47.63 -3.36 -43.10
C ILE A 188 -47.44 -3.68 -41.61
N ASN A 189 -46.72 -2.85 -40.87
CA ASN A 189 -46.52 -3.04 -39.43
C ASN A 189 -47.83 -2.93 -38.64
N LEU A 190 -48.71 -2.00 -39.00
CA LEU A 190 -50.04 -1.88 -38.40
C LEU A 190 -50.90 -3.13 -38.64
N LEU A 191 -50.88 -3.65 -39.87
CA LEU A 191 -51.65 -4.84 -40.24
C LEU A 191 -51.09 -6.10 -39.55
N LEU A 192 -49.78 -6.20 -39.39
CA LEU A 192 -49.13 -7.26 -38.63
C LEU A 192 -49.49 -7.19 -37.15
N PHE A 193 -49.54 -5.99 -36.57
CA PHE A 193 -49.95 -5.77 -35.18
C PHE A 193 -51.42 -6.14 -34.93
N GLU A 194 -52.34 -5.71 -35.80
CA GLU A 194 -53.75 -6.10 -35.80
C GLU A 194 -53.93 -7.62 -35.87
N SER A 195 -53.22 -8.29 -36.79
CA SER A 195 -53.25 -9.75 -36.93
C SER A 195 -52.77 -10.46 -35.65
N LEU A 196 -51.75 -9.91 -34.98
CA LEU A 196 -51.19 -10.45 -33.75
C LEU A 196 -52.17 -10.30 -32.58
N ILE A 197 -52.82 -9.14 -32.45
CA ILE A 197 -53.91 -8.91 -31.49
C ILE A 197 -55.08 -9.86 -31.72
N PHE A 198 -55.52 -10.00 -32.98
CA PHE A 198 -56.60 -10.92 -33.33
C PHE A 198 -56.26 -12.35 -32.95
N LYS A 199 -55.04 -12.81 -33.26
CA LYS A 199 -54.56 -14.15 -32.91
C LYS A 199 -54.47 -14.36 -31.40
N PHE A 200 -54.04 -13.35 -30.65
CA PHE A 200 -54.02 -13.37 -29.19
C PHE A 200 -55.43 -13.45 -28.58
N ASN A 201 -56.36 -12.62 -29.04
CA ASN A 201 -57.75 -12.64 -28.58
C ASN A 201 -58.46 -13.96 -28.91
N LEU A 202 -58.23 -14.52 -30.10
CA LEU A 202 -58.77 -15.84 -30.48
C LEU A 202 -58.23 -16.95 -29.57
N SER A 203 -56.92 -16.92 -29.27
CA SER A 203 -56.30 -17.87 -28.33
C SER A 203 -56.87 -17.75 -26.92
N LEU A 204 -57.17 -16.53 -26.47
CA LEU A 204 -57.73 -16.27 -25.15
C LEU A 204 -59.18 -16.76 -25.05
N ILE A 205 -59.99 -16.51 -26.09
CA ILE A 205 -61.36 -17.04 -26.22
C ILE A 205 -61.36 -18.57 -26.26
N PHE A 206 -60.46 -19.20 -27.03
CA PHE A 206 -60.36 -20.65 -27.11
C PHE A 206 -60.01 -21.27 -25.75
N ASN A 207 -59.07 -20.67 -25.01
CA ASN A 207 -58.72 -21.11 -23.65
C ASN A 207 -59.83 -20.88 -22.62
N LEU A 208 -60.74 -19.92 -22.84
CA LEU A 208 -61.87 -19.63 -21.94
C LEU A 208 -63.10 -20.53 -22.21
N ILE A 209 -63.22 -21.08 -23.42
CA ILE A 209 -64.33 -21.97 -23.83
C ILE A 209 -64.02 -23.44 -23.51
N PHE A 210 -62.75 -23.84 -23.54
CA PHE A 210 -62.30 -25.22 -23.31
C PHE A 210 -61.80 -25.49 -21.88
N LEU A 211 -62.13 -24.61 -20.94
CA LEU A 211 -61.88 -24.74 -19.50
C LEU A 211 -63.21 -24.63 -18.76
#